data_AF-A0A955JEC2-F1
#
_entry.id   AF-A0A955JEC2-F1
#
_cell.length_a   1.000
_cell.length_b   1.000
_cell.length_c   1.000
_cell.angle_alpha   90.00
_cell.angle_beta   90.00
_cell.angle_gamma   90.00
#
_symmetry.space_group_name_H-M   'P 1'
#
loop_
_entity.id
_entity.type
_entity.pdbx_description
1 polymer ?
#
loop_
_entity_poly.entity_id
_entity_poly.type
_entity_poly.pdbx_seq_one_letter_code
_entity_poly.pdbx_strand_id
1 'polypeptide(L)' 'MSPSQRDPRYDVQLSVDGEPAPLRAFVHDVFGGAILGMVQALRGCENAREVTIRVVQRQATTPGDTQSGPTSE' A
#
# COMPACT_ATOMS: atom_id res chain seq x y z
N MET A 1 -3.66 -5.50 33.65
CA MET A 1 -3.62 -4.85 32.33
C MET A 1 -3.90 -5.89 31.27
N SER A 2 -5.01 -5.79 30.55
CA SER A 2 -5.36 -6.75 29.48
C SER A 2 -4.41 -6.57 28.29
N PRO A 3 -3.85 -7.64 27.71
CA PRO A 3 -2.84 -7.58 26.63
C PRO A 3 -3.38 -7.06 25.27
N SER A 4 -4.62 -6.58 25.23
CA SER A 4 -5.36 -6.33 23.98
C SER A 4 -5.29 -4.90 23.46
N GLN A 5 -4.63 -3.98 24.16
CA GLN A 5 -4.66 -2.55 23.81
C GLN A 5 -3.27 -1.95 23.99
N ARG A 6 -2.39 -2.26 23.04
CA ARG A 6 -1.11 -1.57 22.88
C ARG A 6 -1.31 -0.52 21.81
N ASP A 7 -1.07 0.74 22.13
CA ASP A 7 -1.07 1.78 21.10
C ASP A 7 0.00 1.46 20.05
N PRO A 8 -0.33 1.57 18.75
CA PRO A 8 0.62 1.32 17.68
C PRO A 8 1.77 2.32 17.77
N ARG A 9 3.00 1.87 17.46
CA ARG A 9 4.20 2.74 17.54
C ARG A 9 4.26 3.77 16.42
N TYR A 10 3.51 3.53 15.35
CA TYR A 10 3.48 4.34 14.14
C TYR A 10 2.05 4.71 13.83
N ASP A 11 1.83 5.96 13.43
CA ASP A 11 0.57 6.39 12.85
C ASP A 11 0.61 6.12 11.34
N VAL A 12 -0.25 5.22 10.87
CA VAL A 12 -0.29 4.78 9.47
C VAL A 12 -1.71 4.88 8.98
N GLN A 13 -1.93 5.71 7.97
CA GLN A 13 -3.20 5.83 7.28
C GLN A 13 -3.12 5.09 5.95
N LEU A 14 -3.97 4.06 5.77
CA LEU A 14 -4.17 3.41 4.48
C LEU A 14 -5.49 3.89 3.87
N SER A 15 -5.47 4.23 2.59
CA SER A 15 -6.68 4.46 1.82
C SER A 15 -6.71 3.54 0.61
N VAL A 16 -7.87 2.97 0.31
CA VAL A 16 -8.13 2.14 -0.88
C VAL A 16 -9.13 2.91 -1.73
N ASP A 17 -8.73 3.27 -2.95
CA ASP A 17 -9.54 4.08 -3.87
C ASP A 17 -10.04 5.41 -3.28
N GLY A 18 -9.22 6.01 -2.41
CA GLY A 18 -9.54 7.27 -1.72
C GLY A 18 -10.30 7.10 -0.40
N GLU A 19 -10.77 5.89 -0.09
CA GLU A 19 -11.52 5.60 1.14
C GLU A 19 -10.59 5.05 2.23
N PRO A 20 -10.62 5.61 3.46
CA PRO A 20 -9.83 5.10 4.58
C PRO A 20 -10.13 3.63 4.88
N ALA A 21 -9.09 2.80 4.91
CA ALA A 21 -9.19 1.39 5.27
C ALA A 21 -8.72 1.17 6.71
N PRO A 22 -9.53 0.52 7.58
CA PRO A 22 -9.14 0.28 8.96
C PRO A 22 -7.98 -0.72 9.02
N LEU A 23 -6.93 -0.35 9.75
CA LEU A 23 -5.77 -1.20 9.98
C LEU A 23 -5.81 -1.83 11.38
N ARG A 24 -5.31 -3.05 11.50
CA ARG A 24 -5.06 -3.70 12.80
C ARG A 24 -3.73 -3.20 13.38
N ALA A 25 -3.57 -3.19 14.70
CA ALA A 25 -2.34 -2.75 15.37
C ALA A 25 -1.06 -3.41 14.82
N PHE A 26 -1.07 -4.72 14.57
CA PHE A 26 0.05 -5.42 13.94
C PHE A 26 0.40 -4.85 12.56
N VAL A 27 -0.61 -4.48 11.77
CA VAL A 27 -0.43 -3.95 10.41
C VAL A 27 0.14 -2.53 10.45
N HIS A 28 -0.24 -1.72 11.44
CA HIS A 28 0.42 -0.43 11.70
C HIS A 28 1.92 -0.61 11.96
N ASP A 29 2.29 -1.54 12.83
CA ASP A 29 3.69 -1.79 13.20
C ASP A 29 4.51 -2.31 12.01
N VAL A 30 3.96 -3.23 11.21
CA VAL A 30 4.63 -3.78 10.01
C VAL A 30 4.83 -2.69 8.96
N PHE A 31 3.79 -1.95 8.58
CA PHE A 31 3.92 -0.93 7.55
C PHE A 31 4.82 0.22 8.01
N GLY A 32 4.59 0.77 9.20
CA GLY A 32 5.36 1.90 9.72
C GLY A 32 6.84 1.57 9.84
N GLY A 33 7.18 0.41 10.42
CA GLY A 33 8.57 -0.02 10.57
C GLY A 33 9.26 -0.30 9.24
N ALA A 34 8.60 -1.03 8.32
CA ALA A 34 9.19 -1.36 7.03
C ALA A 34 9.39 -0.10 6.16
N ILE A 35 8.39 0.78 6.09
CA ILE A 35 8.46 2.01 5.29
C ILE A 35 9.54 2.94 5.83
N LEU A 36 9.57 3.18 7.14
CA LEU A 36 10.59 4.05 7.73
C LEU A 36 12.00 3.48 7.53
N GLY A 37 12.18 2.17 7.70
CA GLY A 37 13.46 1.50 7.44
C GLY A 37 13.91 1.63 5.98
N MET A 38 12.99 1.46 5.02
CA MET A 38 13.28 1.67 3.60
C MET A 38 13.70 3.11 3.31
N VAL A 39 13.00 4.11 3.87
CA VAL A 39 13.29 5.53 3.66
C VAL A 39 14.63 5.92 4.29
N GLN A 40 14.94 5.42 5.49
CA GLN A 40 16.22 5.65 6.15
C GLN A 40 17.41 5.06 5.38
N ALA A 41 17.19 4.01 4.58
CA ALA A 41 18.21 3.46 3.71
C ALA A 41 18.49 4.32 2.46
N LEU A 42 17.63 5.29 2.13
CA LEU A 42 17.83 6.21 1.03
C LEU A 42 18.70 7.39 1.47
N ARG A 43 19.73 7.70 0.67
CA ARG A 43 20.59 8.86 0.92
C ARG A 43 19.79 10.16 0.87
N GLY A 44 19.96 11.01 1.88
CA GLY A 44 19.32 12.33 1.99
C GLY A 44 17.91 12.29 2.60
N CYS A 45 17.44 11.15 3.07
CA CYS A 45 16.11 10.98 3.69
C CYS A 45 16.18 10.61 5.18
N GLU A 46 17.35 10.72 5.83
CA GLU A 46 17.64 10.16 7.15
C GLU A 46 16.81 10.78 8.28
N ASN A 47 16.22 11.97 8.05
CA ASN A 47 15.41 12.72 9.02
C ASN A 47 13.95 12.93 8.56
N ALA A 48 13.43 12.06 7.68
CA ALA A 48 12.05 12.15 7.23
C ALA A 48 11.07 12.06 8.41
N ARG A 49 10.19 13.06 8.55
CA ARG A 49 9.11 13.08 9.55
C ARG A 49 7.80 12.53 9.03
N GLU A 50 7.62 12.60 7.71
CA GLU A 50 6.43 12.18 7.00
C GLU A 50 6.87 11.49 5.71
N VAL A 51 6.21 10.40 5.36
CA VAL A 51 6.50 9.60 4.15
C VAL A 51 5.19 9.33 3.44
N THR A 52 5.09 9.76 2.18
CA THR A 52 3.97 9.43 1.29
C THR A 52 4.42 8.40 0.26
N ILE A 53 3.76 7.24 0.23
CA ILE A 53 3.97 6.20 -0.80
C ILE A 53 2.73 6.12 -1.68
N ARG A 54 2.90 6.23 -2.99
CA ARG A 54 1.83 6.00 -3.97
C ARG A 54 2.08 4.71 -4.74
N VAL A 55 1.21 3.72 -4.55
CA VAL A 55 1.23 2.46 -5.31
C VAL A 55 0.12 2.51 -6.35
N VAL A 56 0.44 2.22 -7.61
CA VAL A 56 -0.54 2.12 -8.70
C VAL A 56 -0.51 0.72 -9.30
N GLN A 57 -1.65 0.04 -9.27
CA GLN A 57 -1.80 -1.24 -9.96
C GLN A 57 -1.92 -0.94 -11.46
N ARG A 58 -0.93 -1.36 -12.26
CA ARG A 58 -1.12 -1.44 -13.71
C ARG A 58 -1.92 -2.70 -13.99
N GLN A 59 -3.11 -2.55 -14.56
CA GLN A 59 -3.80 -3.71 -15.14
C GLN A 59 -2.89 -4.26 -16.25
N ALA A 60 -2.57 -5.56 -16.18
CA ALA A 60 -2.01 -6.23 -17.33
C ALA A 60 -3.11 -6.21 -18.41
N THR A 61 -2.85 -5.59 -19.56
CA THR A 61 -3.68 -5.77 -20.74
C THR A 61 -3.62 -7.26 -21.10
N THR A 62 -4.69 -8.00 -20.86
CA THR A 62 -4.86 -9.34 -21.44
C THR A 62 -4.90 -9.19 -22.95
N PRO A 63 -3.91 -9.66 -23.72
CA PRO A 63 -4.02 -9.69 -25.18
C PRO A 63 -4.89 -10.91 -25.52
N GLY A 64 -6.17 -10.71 -25.85
CA GLY A 64 -7.05 -11.87 -26.04
C GLY A 64 -8.43 -11.68 -26.66
N ASP A 65 -9.01 -10.47 -26.70
CA ASP A 65 -10.30 -10.28 -27.39
C ASP A 65 -10.08 -10.02 -28.87
N THR A 66 -9.58 -11.05 -29.58
CA THR A 66 -9.63 -11.08 -31.04
C THR A 66 -11.09 -11.24 -31.44
N GLN A 67 -11.69 -10.13 -31.84
CA GLN A 67 -13.00 -10.05 -32.48
C GLN A 67 -13.04 -11.01 -33.68
N SER A 68 -13.60 -12.20 -33.52
CA SER A 68 -14.00 -13.06 -34.65
C SER A 68 -15.13 -12.35 -35.38
N GLY A 69 -14.81 -11.75 -36.52
CA GLY A 69 -15.82 -11.21 -37.45
C GLY A 69 -16.76 -12.32 -37.94
N PRO A 70 -17.99 -11.98 -38.34
CA PRO A 70 -18.95 -12.98 -38.80
C PRO A 70 -18.49 -13.56 -40.14
N THR A 71 -18.26 -14.88 -40.18
CA THR A 71 -18.18 -15.63 -41.42
C THR A 71 -19.55 -15.53 -42.10
N SER A 72 -19.60 -14.79 -43.21
CA SER A 72 -20.75 -14.81 -44.12
C SER A 72 -20.61 -16.01 -45.04
N GLU A 73 -21.65 -16.84 -45.11
CA GLU A 73 -21.87 -17.82 -46.18
C GLU A 73 -23.35 -17.76 -46.59
#